data_AF-A0A661UPA9-F1
#
_entry.id   AF-A0A661UPA9-F1
#
_cell.length_a   1.000
_cell.length_b   1.000
_cell.length_c   1.000
_cell.angle_alpha   90.00
_cell.angle_beta   90.00
_cell.angle_gamma   90.00
#
_symmetry.space_group_name_H-M   'P 1'
#
loop_
_entity.id
_entity.type
_entity.pdbx_description
1 polymer ?
#
loop_
_entity_poly.entity_id
_entity_poly.type
_entity_poly.pdbx_seq_one_letter_code
_entity_poly.pdbx_strand_id
1 'polypeptide(L)'
;MCNFAEEVVMKNRATFLLSIGLLLLSFPVLAGPPADARVTRTQIEGFDNWGWQDNPLSQGTITCPGGELMLDSFGMPYCADSTTGRLHFRDSVFWSCMTSDDPRITGVAVFDIKGNFDADSSGPVWGTWKTVPMADCDKDGLYPEELVRTSTMFWRGTWNGKRLFYSDMGFDVWIGDFKIVGKGIGGDIDGLHFKGTELIRTYTPFPVPYEFLPPELGLFDVPEGYFAGTITE
;
A
#
# COMPACT_ATOMS: atom_id res chain seq x y z
N MET A 1 48.82 5.80 43.38
CA MET A 1 49.07 6.81 42.32
C MET A 1 48.13 6.45 41.17
N CYS A 2 46.89 6.93 41.26
CA CYS A 2 46.38 8.08 40.51
C CYS A 2 46.15 7.71 39.04
N ASN A 3 44.93 7.26 38.69
CA ASN A 3 44.28 7.43 37.38
C ASN A 3 42.98 6.59 37.27
N PHE A 4 42.03 6.76 38.20
CA PHE A 4 40.69 6.15 38.05
C PHE A 4 39.53 7.09 38.40
N ALA A 5 39.81 8.34 38.80
CA ALA A 5 38.80 9.29 39.27
C ALA A 5 38.39 10.35 38.22
N GLU A 6 39.16 10.56 37.16
CA GLU A 6 38.85 11.57 36.13
C GLU A 6 37.95 11.05 34.99
N GLU A 7 37.92 9.74 34.77
CA GLU A 7 37.17 9.16 33.64
C GLU A 7 35.66 9.09 33.88
N VAL A 8 35.24 9.03 35.15
CA VAL A 8 33.82 8.94 35.54
C VAL A 8 33.12 10.30 35.47
N VAL A 9 33.86 11.40 35.63
CA VAL A 9 33.28 12.76 35.69
C VAL A 9 32.99 13.33 34.28
N MET A 10 33.75 12.93 33.25
CA MET A 10 33.49 13.36 31.88
C MET A 10 32.30 12.63 31.23
N LYS A 11 32.06 11.36 31.59
CA LYS A 11 30.98 10.56 31.01
C LYS A 11 29.59 11.10 31.38
N ASN A 12 29.42 11.63 32.60
CA ASN A 12 28.14 12.15 33.07
C ASN A 12 27.79 13.57 32.56
N ARG A 13 28.77 14.35 32.08
CA ARG A 13 28.51 15.68 31.49
C ARG A 13 28.12 15.60 30.01
N ALA A 14 28.65 14.61 29.28
CA ALA A 14 28.27 14.37 27.88
C ALA A 14 26.82 13.87 27.75
N THR A 15 26.35 13.04 28.68
CA THR A 15 24.97 12.52 28.66
C THR A 15 23.93 13.61 28.97
N PHE A 16 24.24 14.58 29.83
CA PHE A 16 23.30 15.66 30.17
C PHE A 16 23.13 16.69 29.04
N LEU A 17 24.18 16.95 28.24
CA LEU A 17 24.10 17.84 27.09
C LEU A 17 23.43 17.19 25.87
N LEU A 18 23.61 15.88 25.66
CA LEU A 18 22.86 15.15 24.62
C LEU A 18 21.35 15.10 24.91
N SER A 19 20.97 15.07 26.18
CA SER A 19 19.57 15.02 26.63
C SER A 19 18.82 16.34 26.37
N ILE A 20 19.49 17.49 26.51
CA ILE A 20 18.90 18.80 26.21
C ILE A 20 18.89 19.07 24.69
N GLY A 21 19.87 18.53 23.95
CA GLY A 21 19.89 18.59 22.48
C GLY A 21 18.77 17.79 21.81
N LEU A 22 18.40 16.62 22.36
CA LEU A 22 17.29 15.81 21.82
C LEU A 22 15.89 16.35 22.21
N LEU A 23 15.76 17.08 23.31
CA LEU A 23 14.49 17.70 23.73
C LEU A 23 14.18 19.03 23.02
N LEU A 24 15.15 19.63 22.33
CA LEU A 24 14.95 20.82 21.49
C LEU A 24 14.77 20.50 20.00
N LEU A 25 14.95 19.24 19.59
CA LEU A 25 14.64 18.74 18.24
C LEU A 25 13.26 18.04 18.15
N SER A 26 12.52 17.96 19.27
CA SER A 26 11.25 17.25 19.38
C SER A 26 10.00 18.15 19.45
N PHE A 27 10.12 19.43 19.07
CA PHE A 27 8.96 20.29 18.82
C PHE A 27 8.89 20.74 17.35
N PRO A 28 8.22 19.99 16.46
CA PRO A 28 7.47 20.59 15.37
C PRO A 28 6.06 20.93 15.88
N VAL A 29 5.96 21.73 16.95
CA VAL A 29 4.70 22.31 17.38
C VAL A 29 4.91 23.82 17.30
N LEU A 30 4.16 24.48 16.40
CA LEU A 30 4.15 25.93 16.10
C LEU A 30 5.07 26.46 14.98
N ALA A 31 5.46 25.64 14.01
CA ALA A 31 5.57 26.15 12.64
C ALA A 31 4.26 25.80 11.92
N GLY A 32 3.23 26.65 12.08
CA GLY A 32 2.06 26.56 11.21
C GLY A 32 2.53 26.58 9.75
N PRO A 33 1.87 25.84 8.84
CA PRO A 33 2.22 25.89 7.44
C PRO A 33 2.24 27.36 6.99
N PRO A 34 3.21 27.78 6.14
CA PRO A 34 3.16 29.10 5.54
C PRO A 34 1.76 29.28 4.96
N ALA A 35 1.17 30.46 5.18
CA ALA A 35 -0.15 30.79 4.69
C ALA A 35 -0.17 30.77 3.15
N ASP A 36 -0.29 29.59 2.56
CA ASP A 36 -0.91 29.37 1.26
C ASP A 36 -2.39 29.71 1.44
N ALA A 37 -2.68 31.01 1.49
CA ALA A 37 -4.02 31.53 1.69
C ALA A 37 -4.87 31.22 0.44
N ARG A 38 -5.38 29.98 0.36
CA ARG A 38 -6.57 29.49 -0.39
C ARG A 38 -6.64 27.97 -0.53
N VAL A 39 -5.61 27.22 -0.14
CA VAL A 39 -5.57 25.76 -0.34
C VAL A 39 -5.89 25.03 0.97
N THR A 40 -7.05 24.38 1.02
CA THR A 40 -7.40 23.52 2.15
C THR A 40 -6.73 22.16 1.97
N ARG A 41 -6.12 21.63 3.04
CA ARG A 41 -5.46 20.31 3.04
C ARG A 41 -6.03 19.47 4.17
N THR A 42 -6.69 18.37 3.82
CA THR A 42 -7.24 17.40 4.78
C THR A 42 -6.33 16.18 4.82
N GLN A 43 -5.74 15.87 5.98
CA GLN A 43 -5.01 14.62 6.18
C GLN A 43 -6.01 13.50 6.41
N ILE A 44 -5.72 12.32 5.85
CA ILE A 44 -6.55 11.13 5.98
C ILE A 44 -5.67 9.91 6.20
N GLU A 45 -6.24 8.94 6.89
CA GLU A 45 -5.66 7.61 7.07
C GLU A 45 -6.74 6.54 6.85
N GLY A 46 -6.32 5.32 6.53
CA GLY A 46 -7.26 4.25 6.30
C GLY A 46 -6.62 2.90 5.98
N PHE A 47 -7.48 1.94 5.68
CA PHE A 47 -7.14 0.56 5.39
C PHE A 47 -7.71 0.12 4.05
N ASP A 48 -6.98 -0.73 3.38
CA ASP A 48 -7.35 -1.41 2.14
C ASP A 48 -7.59 -2.89 2.44
N ASN A 49 -8.80 -3.38 2.18
CA ASN A 49 -9.20 -4.75 2.49
C ASN A 49 -9.82 -5.42 1.25
N TRP A 50 -9.15 -6.43 0.72
CA TRP A 50 -9.44 -6.95 -0.62
C TRP A 50 -10.71 -7.79 -0.62
N GLY A 51 -11.56 -7.58 -1.62
CA GLY A 51 -12.67 -8.50 -1.84
C GLY A 51 -12.13 -9.87 -2.26
N TRP A 52 -12.83 -10.96 -1.99
CA TRP A 52 -12.29 -12.29 -2.34
C TRP A 52 -13.22 -13.17 -3.18
N GLN A 53 -14.54 -12.99 -3.12
CA GLN A 53 -15.46 -13.86 -3.87
C GLN A 53 -15.30 -13.76 -5.39
N ASP A 54 -15.09 -12.55 -5.92
CA ASP A 54 -14.96 -12.28 -7.36
C ASP A 54 -13.53 -11.89 -7.77
N ASN A 55 -12.57 -11.98 -6.86
CA ASN A 55 -11.21 -11.53 -7.14
C ASN A 55 -10.32 -12.66 -7.69
N PRO A 56 -9.42 -12.35 -8.65
CA PRO A 56 -9.33 -11.07 -9.35
C PRO A 56 -10.47 -10.89 -10.38
N LEU A 57 -10.93 -9.65 -10.55
CA LEU A 57 -11.88 -9.29 -11.63
C LEU A 57 -11.31 -9.56 -13.02
N SER A 58 -9.99 -9.46 -13.16
CA SER A 58 -9.24 -9.88 -14.34
C SER A 58 -7.92 -10.48 -13.89
N GLN A 59 -7.64 -11.72 -14.32
CA GLN A 59 -6.36 -12.38 -14.09
C GLN A 59 -5.20 -11.65 -14.79
N GLY A 60 -5.49 -10.86 -15.83
CA GLY A 60 -4.47 -10.20 -16.63
C GLY A 60 -3.62 -11.19 -17.42
N THR A 61 -2.35 -10.85 -17.66
CA THR A 61 -1.37 -11.70 -18.33
C THR A 61 -0.08 -11.72 -17.54
N ILE A 62 0.47 -12.93 -17.34
CA ILE A 62 1.79 -13.15 -16.75
C ILE A 62 2.71 -13.66 -17.85
N THR A 63 3.93 -13.14 -17.93
CA THR A 63 4.93 -13.55 -18.91
C THR A 63 6.29 -13.78 -18.25
N CYS A 64 7.05 -14.71 -18.83
CA CYS A 64 8.39 -15.08 -18.40
C CYS A 64 9.41 -14.65 -19.46
N PRO A 65 10.08 -13.49 -19.32
CA PRO A 65 11.12 -13.08 -20.24
C PRO A 65 12.26 -14.09 -20.24
N GLY A 66 12.46 -14.74 -21.39
CA GLY A 66 13.55 -15.71 -21.58
C GLY A 66 13.36 -17.04 -20.84
N GLY A 67 12.11 -17.44 -20.57
CA GLY A 67 11.78 -18.75 -20.02
C GLY A 67 10.33 -19.15 -20.34
N GLU A 68 9.87 -20.25 -19.74
CA GLU A 68 8.50 -20.75 -19.85
C GLU A 68 7.74 -20.47 -18.55
N LEU A 69 6.51 -19.95 -18.67
CA LEU A 69 5.64 -19.75 -17.52
C LEU A 69 5.11 -21.11 -17.06
N MET A 70 5.40 -21.44 -15.81
CA MET A 70 4.96 -22.67 -15.15
C MET A 70 4.26 -22.32 -13.85
N LEU A 71 3.46 -23.25 -13.34
CA LEU A 71 2.83 -23.15 -12.02
C LEU A 71 3.46 -24.21 -11.11
N ASP A 72 3.73 -23.84 -9.85
CA ASP A 72 4.15 -24.80 -8.84
C ASP A 72 2.96 -25.64 -8.34
N SER A 73 3.22 -26.53 -7.37
CA SER A 73 2.18 -27.40 -6.79
C SER A 73 1.04 -26.64 -6.09
N PHE A 74 1.24 -25.36 -5.78
CA PHE A 74 0.26 -24.47 -5.16
C PHE A 74 -0.41 -23.54 -6.18
N GLY A 75 -0.11 -23.70 -7.48
CA GLY A 75 -0.66 -22.86 -8.53
C GLY A 75 0.04 -21.50 -8.65
N MET A 76 1.19 -21.29 -8.00
CA MET A 76 1.92 -20.03 -8.06
C MET A 76 2.79 -19.97 -9.32
N PRO A 77 2.76 -18.84 -10.07
CA PRO A 77 3.54 -18.69 -11.29
C PRO A 77 5.04 -18.57 -10.99
N TYR A 78 5.85 -19.28 -11.76
CA TYR A 78 7.30 -19.12 -11.81
C TYR A 78 7.81 -19.28 -13.25
N CYS A 79 9.04 -18.86 -13.49
CA CYS A 79 9.66 -18.98 -14.82
C CYS A 79 10.64 -20.14 -14.87
N ALA A 80 10.20 -21.28 -15.41
CA ALA A 80 11.07 -22.39 -15.74
C ALA A 80 12.01 -22.01 -16.89
N ASP A 81 13.18 -22.65 -16.92
CA ASP A 81 14.20 -22.47 -17.96
C ASP A 81 14.67 -21.01 -18.18
N SER A 82 14.40 -20.12 -17.21
CA SER A 82 14.87 -18.74 -17.21
C SER A 82 16.15 -18.61 -16.41
N THR A 83 17.15 -17.94 -16.98
CA THR A 83 18.36 -17.55 -16.25
C THR A 83 18.14 -16.38 -15.29
N THR A 84 16.97 -15.73 -15.38
CA THR A 84 16.65 -14.52 -14.59
C THR A 84 15.54 -14.74 -13.57
N GLY A 85 14.70 -15.77 -13.73
CA GLY A 85 13.52 -16.01 -12.89
C GLY A 85 12.46 -14.91 -12.94
N ARG A 86 12.56 -13.94 -13.86
CA ARG A 86 11.73 -12.73 -13.87
C ARG A 86 10.30 -13.01 -14.31
N LEU A 87 9.33 -12.43 -13.60
CA LEU A 87 7.92 -12.45 -13.96
C LEU A 87 7.44 -11.04 -14.32
N HIS A 88 6.75 -10.89 -15.44
CA HIS A 88 6.09 -9.64 -15.80
C HIS A 88 4.58 -9.83 -15.82
N PHE A 89 3.86 -9.01 -15.05
CA PHE A 89 2.40 -9.07 -14.98
C PHE A 89 1.77 -7.79 -15.54
N ARG A 90 0.67 -7.94 -16.27
CA ARG A 90 -0.03 -6.86 -16.94
C ARG A 90 -1.53 -7.05 -16.81
N ASP A 91 -2.24 -5.94 -16.64
CA ASP A 91 -3.69 -5.85 -16.80
C ASP A 91 -4.49 -6.78 -15.86
N SER A 92 -3.90 -7.13 -14.73
CA SER A 92 -4.62 -7.77 -13.63
C SER A 92 -5.46 -6.71 -12.93
N VAL A 93 -6.72 -7.02 -12.65
CA VAL A 93 -7.66 -6.09 -12.03
C VAL A 93 -8.22 -6.73 -10.79
N PHE A 94 -8.18 -5.98 -9.70
CA PHE A 94 -8.69 -6.37 -8.39
C PHE A 94 -9.59 -5.27 -7.86
N TRP A 95 -10.41 -5.64 -6.88
CA TRP A 95 -11.19 -4.66 -6.12
C TRP A 95 -11.02 -4.86 -4.61
N SER A 96 -11.31 -3.80 -3.86
CA SER A 96 -11.21 -3.78 -2.42
C SER A 96 -12.21 -2.82 -1.78
N CYS A 97 -12.40 -2.99 -0.47
CA CYS A 97 -13.05 -2.03 0.40
C CYS A 97 -12.01 -1.15 1.07
N MET A 98 -12.03 0.13 0.74
CA MET A 98 -11.25 1.16 1.42
C MET A 98 -12.07 1.73 2.58
N THR A 99 -11.49 1.73 3.78
CA THR A 99 -12.08 2.39 4.96
C THR A 99 -11.16 3.50 5.43
N SER A 100 -11.68 4.72 5.61
CA SER A 100 -10.91 5.89 6.01
C SER A 100 -11.63 6.70 7.09
N ASP A 101 -10.88 7.54 7.79
CA ASP A 101 -11.43 8.59 8.65
C ASP A 101 -12.12 9.73 7.86
N ASP A 102 -11.94 9.77 6.54
CA ASP A 102 -12.68 10.66 5.63
C ASP A 102 -13.65 9.88 4.72
N PRO A 103 -14.96 10.14 4.78
CA PRO A 103 -15.96 9.42 3.98
C PRO A 103 -15.81 9.69 2.48
N ARG A 104 -15.08 10.72 2.06
CA ARG A 104 -14.82 10.99 0.65
C ARG A 104 -13.93 9.93 0.02
N ILE A 105 -13.13 9.19 0.78
CA ILE A 105 -12.22 8.14 0.27
C ILE A 105 -12.70 6.73 0.66
N THR A 106 -13.51 6.61 1.72
CA THR A 106 -14.15 5.34 2.10
C THR A 106 -15.07 4.84 0.98
N GLY A 107 -14.92 3.59 0.55
CA GLY A 107 -15.78 2.97 -0.47
C GLY A 107 -15.14 1.81 -1.21
N VAL A 108 -15.62 1.54 -2.43
CA VAL A 108 -15.12 0.45 -3.28
C VAL A 108 -14.01 0.98 -4.17
N ALA A 109 -12.83 0.39 -4.07
CA ALA A 109 -11.72 0.67 -4.96
C ALA A 109 -11.54 -0.45 -5.98
N VAL A 110 -11.16 -0.07 -7.19
CA VAL A 110 -10.75 -0.97 -8.27
C VAL A 110 -9.40 -0.52 -8.75
N PHE A 111 -8.45 -1.45 -8.79
CA PHE A 111 -7.07 -1.17 -9.16
C PHE A 111 -6.63 -2.13 -10.26
N ASP A 112 -6.00 -1.53 -11.27
CA ASP A 112 -5.25 -2.26 -12.28
C ASP A 112 -3.81 -2.38 -11.78
N ILE A 113 -3.19 -3.54 -11.97
CA ILE A 113 -1.84 -3.82 -11.48
C ILE A 113 -0.95 -4.28 -12.63
N LYS A 114 0.21 -3.63 -12.73
CA LYS A 114 1.32 -3.95 -13.63
C LYS A 114 2.62 -4.00 -12.85
N GLY A 115 3.56 -4.82 -13.28
CA GLY A 115 4.87 -4.83 -12.65
C GLY A 115 5.85 -5.81 -13.26
N ASN A 116 7.10 -5.62 -12.87
CA ASN A 116 8.22 -6.42 -13.33
C ASN A 116 8.95 -6.94 -12.10
N PHE A 117 8.87 -8.24 -11.92
CA PHE A 117 9.47 -8.94 -10.80
C PHE A 117 10.78 -9.61 -11.19
N ASP A 118 11.71 -9.62 -10.25
CA ASP A 118 12.88 -10.49 -10.24
C ASP A 118 12.53 -11.91 -9.76
N ALA A 119 13.55 -12.75 -9.59
CA ALA A 119 13.38 -14.14 -9.16
C ALA A 119 12.77 -14.27 -7.76
N ASP A 120 12.90 -13.26 -6.91
CA ASP A 120 12.34 -13.22 -5.56
C ASP A 120 10.96 -12.54 -5.56
N SER A 121 10.33 -12.38 -6.72
CA SER A 121 9.05 -11.68 -6.88
C SER A 121 9.06 -10.25 -6.32
N SER A 122 10.22 -9.60 -6.36
CA SER A 122 10.44 -8.21 -5.96
C SER A 122 10.62 -7.33 -7.19
N GLY A 123 10.26 -6.05 -7.08
CA GLY A 123 10.47 -5.11 -8.17
C GLY A 123 9.46 -3.98 -8.27
N PRO A 124 9.56 -3.17 -9.33
CA PRO A 124 8.63 -2.08 -9.58
C PRO A 124 7.24 -2.60 -9.91
N VAL A 125 6.24 -1.93 -9.32
CA VAL A 125 4.81 -2.15 -9.56
C VAL A 125 4.11 -0.82 -9.75
N TRP A 126 3.08 -0.79 -10.58
CA TRP A 126 2.34 0.43 -10.90
C TRP A 126 0.98 0.10 -11.50
N GLY A 127 0.13 1.11 -11.59
CA GLY A 127 -1.15 0.96 -12.23
C GLY A 127 -2.02 2.19 -12.12
N THR A 128 -3.31 1.96 -12.35
CA THR A 128 -4.39 2.92 -12.20
C THR A 128 -5.35 2.44 -11.13
N TRP A 129 -6.08 3.39 -10.55
CA TRP A 129 -7.11 3.08 -9.57
C TRP A 129 -8.33 3.96 -9.79
N LYS A 130 -9.48 3.46 -9.36
CA LYS A 130 -10.76 4.16 -9.27
C LYS A 130 -11.40 3.82 -7.93
N THR A 131 -11.84 4.81 -7.17
CA THR A 131 -12.60 4.58 -5.92
C THR A 131 -13.94 5.27 -6.01
N VAL A 132 -15.01 4.53 -5.74
CA VAL A 132 -16.37 5.06 -5.62
C VAL A 132 -16.70 5.19 -4.13
N PRO A 133 -16.87 6.42 -3.61
CA PRO A 133 -17.16 6.60 -2.20
C PRO A 133 -18.52 6.00 -1.81
N MET A 134 -18.55 5.21 -0.73
CA MET A 134 -19.76 4.63 -0.15
C MET A 134 -19.50 4.15 1.29
N ALA A 135 -20.53 4.10 2.13
CA ALA A 135 -20.38 3.73 3.54
C ALA A 135 -20.28 2.22 3.78
N ASP A 136 -21.05 1.42 3.04
CA ASP A 136 -21.30 0.01 3.37
C ASP A 136 -20.58 -0.94 2.39
N CYS A 137 -19.27 -0.75 2.20
CA CYS A 137 -18.50 -1.69 1.39
C CYS A 137 -18.33 -3.01 2.16
N ASP A 138 -18.68 -4.13 1.52
CA ASP A 138 -18.57 -5.48 2.07
C ASP A 138 -17.56 -6.29 1.27
N LYS A 139 -16.37 -6.53 1.84
CA LYS A 139 -15.30 -7.33 1.21
C LYS A 139 -15.71 -8.79 1.00
N ASP A 140 -16.60 -9.29 1.85
CA ASP A 140 -17.08 -10.65 1.82
C ASP A 140 -18.26 -10.79 0.85
N GLY A 141 -18.73 -9.69 0.27
CA GLY A 141 -19.75 -9.64 -0.77
C GLY A 141 -19.20 -9.84 -2.19
N LEU A 142 -20.11 -9.78 -3.16
CA LEU A 142 -19.77 -9.72 -4.57
C LEU A 142 -19.32 -8.31 -4.97
N TYR A 143 -18.48 -8.22 -6.00
CA TYR A 143 -18.06 -6.94 -6.56
C TYR A 143 -19.27 -6.14 -7.06
N PRO A 144 -19.50 -4.90 -6.57
CA PRO A 144 -20.66 -4.10 -6.96
C PRO A 144 -20.43 -3.42 -8.32
N GLU A 145 -20.30 -4.23 -9.38
CA GLU A 145 -19.93 -3.79 -10.73
C GLU A 145 -20.80 -2.65 -11.25
N GLU A 146 -22.12 -2.77 -11.11
CA GLU A 146 -23.05 -1.76 -11.64
C GLU A 146 -22.88 -0.40 -10.96
N LEU A 147 -22.69 -0.38 -9.63
CA LEU A 147 -22.41 0.83 -8.88
C LEU A 147 -21.11 1.47 -9.36
N VAL A 148 -20.04 0.66 -9.47
CA VAL A 148 -18.74 1.17 -9.89
C VAL A 148 -18.78 1.67 -11.33
N ARG A 149 -19.50 0.99 -12.23
CA ARG A 149 -19.60 1.34 -13.65
C ARG A 149 -20.41 2.61 -13.87
N THR A 150 -21.51 2.80 -13.13
CA THR A 150 -22.46 3.90 -13.36
C THR A 150 -22.27 5.11 -12.45
N SER A 151 -21.42 5.02 -11.42
CA SER A 151 -21.19 6.14 -10.51
C SER A 151 -20.70 7.39 -11.24
N THR A 152 -21.32 8.52 -10.93
CA THR A 152 -20.96 9.87 -11.37
C THR A 152 -20.05 10.60 -10.40
N MET A 153 -19.83 10.03 -9.20
CA MET A 153 -18.94 10.56 -8.17
C MET A 153 -17.86 9.53 -7.85
N PHE A 154 -16.62 9.81 -8.24
CA PHE A 154 -15.51 8.88 -8.02
C PHE A 154 -14.15 9.57 -8.03
N TRP A 155 -13.19 8.96 -7.35
CA TRP A 155 -11.78 9.24 -7.52
C TRP A 155 -11.21 8.40 -8.66
N ARG A 156 -10.23 8.96 -9.37
CA ARG A 156 -9.43 8.21 -10.34
C ARG A 156 -7.99 8.68 -10.31
N GLY A 157 -7.05 7.77 -10.49
CA GLY A 157 -5.65 8.14 -10.49
C GLY A 157 -4.69 7.04 -10.91
N THR A 158 -3.43 7.26 -10.55
CA THR A 158 -2.33 6.32 -10.77
C THR A 158 -1.63 6.05 -9.46
N TRP A 159 -0.98 4.89 -9.41
CA TRP A 159 -0.13 4.51 -8.30
C TRP A 159 1.14 3.84 -8.84
N ASN A 160 2.23 3.93 -8.09
CA ASN A 160 3.48 3.26 -8.42
C ASN A 160 4.34 3.09 -7.18
N GLY A 161 5.21 2.09 -7.21
CA GLY A 161 6.15 1.86 -6.13
C GLY A 161 6.99 0.63 -6.36
N LYS A 162 7.42 0.03 -5.25
CA LYS A 162 8.20 -1.21 -5.28
C LYS A 162 7.66 -2.19 -4.26
N ARG A 163 7.77 -3.45 -4.62
CA ARG A 163 7.52 -4.59 -3.74
C ARG A 163 8.86 -5.25 -3.42
N LEU A 164 9.11 -5.52 -2.15
CA LEU A 164 10.36 -6.10 -1.67
C LEU A 164 10.06 -7.36 -0.85
N PHE A 165 10.87 -8.39 -1.07
CA PHE A 165 10.84 -9.66 -0.35
C PHE A 165 11.52 -9.55 1.01
N TYR A 166 10.91 -10.19 2.01
CA TYR A 166 11.39 -10.34 3.37
C TYR A 166 11.09 -11.76 3.83
N SER A 167 11.98 -12.31 4.65
CA SER A 167 11.66 -13.49 5.46
C SER A 167 11.39 -13.02 6.88
N ASP A 168 10.17 -13.21 7.36
CA ASP A 168 9.72 -12.79 8.69
C ASP A 168 9.17 -14.00 9.45
N MET A 169 9.77 -14.31 10.60
CA MET A 169 9.39 -15.45 11.44
C MET A 169 9.30 -16.80 10.68
N GLY A 170 10.11 -16.98 9.63
CA GLY A 170 10.12 -18.18 8.80
C GLY A 170 9.04 -18.23 7.71
N PHE A 171 8.33 -17.12 7.50
CA PHE A 171 7.39 -16.94 6.40
C PHE A 171 7.96 -15.98 5.36
N ASP A 172 7.67 -16.29 4.11
CA ASP A 172 7.96 -15.42 2.98
C ASP A 172 6.90 -14.33 2.89
N VAL A 173 7.35 -13.09 2.87
CA VAL A 173 6.50 -11.91 2.93
C VAL A 173 7.00 -10.89 1.93
N TRP A 174 6.07 -10.22 1.26
CA TRP A 174 6.39 -9.09 0.41
C TRP A 174 5.69 -7.85 0.92
N ILE A 175 6.46 -6.78 1.04
CA ILE A 175 5.93 -5.47 1.42
C ILE A 175 6.01 -4.56 0.20
N GLY A 176 4.86 -4.03 -0.20
CA GLY A 176 4.74 -2.98 -1.20
C GLY A 176 4.70 -1.61 -0.55
N ASP A 177 5.50 -0.67 -1.04
CA ASP A 177 5.43 0.76 -0.69
C ASP A 177 5.10 1.56 -1.94
N PHE A 178 3.89 2.11 -1.96
CA PHE A 178 3.28 2.73 -3.12
C PHE A 178 3.00 4.21 -2.89
N LYS A 179 3.21 4.99 -3.94
CA LYS A 179 2.78 6.39 -4.03
C LYS A 179 1.53 6.45 -4.87
N ILE A 180 0.50 7.09 -4.34
CA ILE A 180 -0.82 7.20 -4.94
C ILE A 180 -1.08 8.67 -5.25
N VAL A 181 -1.59 8.95 -6.44
CA VAL A 181 -2.12 10.26 -6.82
C VAL A 181 -3.46 10.08 -7.51
N GLY A 182 -4.40 11.00 -7.31
CA GLY A 182 -5.68 10.96 -7.99
C GLY A 182 -6.42 12.29 -7.95
N LYS A 183 -7.52 12.33 -8.69
CA LYS A 183 -8.42 13.46 -8.79
C LYS A 183 -9.86 12.99 -8.57
N GLY A 184 -10.63 13.78 -7.81
CA GLY A 184 -12.05 13.57 -7.63
C GLY A 184 -12.86 14.15 -8.80
N ILE A 185 -13.91 13.43 -9.17
CA ILE A 185 -14.78 13.74 -10.30
C ILE A 185 -16.23 13.68 -9.78
N GLY A 186 -16.98 14.75 -10.00
CA GLY A 186 -18.39 14.86 -9.65
C GLY A 186 -18.68 15.02 -8.15
N GLY A 187 -19.91 15.44 -7.83
CA GLY A 187 -20.37 15.64 -6.46
C GLY A 187 -19.46 16.54 -5.63
N ASP A 188 -19.27 16.18 -4.37
CA ASP A 188 -18.52 16.97 -3.39
C ASP A 188 -17.00 16.75 -3.46
N ILE A 189 -16.54 15.89 -4.37
CA ILE A 189 -15.11 15.64 -4.61
C ILE A 189 -14.63 16.23 -5.95
N ASP A 190 -15.50 16.90 -6.71
CA ASP A 190 -15.16 17.40 -8.03
C ASP A 190 -14.01 18.41 -7.97
N GLY A 191 -12.94 18.15 -8.71
CA GLY A 191 -11.77 19.02 -8.76
C GLY A 191 -10.77 18.84 -7.61
N LEU A 192 -11.11 18.06 -6.58
CA LEU A 192 -10.20 17.77 -5.46
C LEU A 192 -9.04 16.88 -5.92
N HIS A 193 -7.89 17.03 -5.27
CA HIS A 193 -6.70 16.23 -5.55
C HIS A 193 -6.31 15.39 -4.34
N PHE A 194 -6.04 14.10 -4.58
CA PHE A 194 -5.53 13.20 -3.57
C PHE A 194 -4.06 12.88 -3.86
N LYS A 195 -3.24 12.90 -2.81
CA LYS A 195 -1.87 12.39 -2.83
C LYS A 195 -1.62 11.61 -1.56
N GLY A 196 -1.19 10.36 -1.68
CA GLY A 196 -0.95 9.50 -0.54
C GLY A 196 0.14 8.47 -0.77
N THR A 197 0.31 7.64 0.24
CA THR A 197 1.14 6.44 0.23
C THR A 197 0.35 5.28 0.77
N GLU A 198 0.68 4.08 0.32
CA GLU A 198 0.11 2.84 0.81
C GLU A 198 1.21 1.82 1.07
N LEU A 199 1.10 1.14 2.21
CA LEU A 199 1.89 -0.01 2.56
C LEU A 199 0.99 -1.24 2.50
N ILE A 200 1.32 -2.18 1.61
CA ILE A 200 0.60 -3.44 1.51
C ILE A 200 1.51 -4.60 1.90
N ARG A 201 0.97 -5.57 2.64
CA ARG A 201 1.66 -6.82 2.95
C ARG A 201 0.99 -7.95 2.17
N THR A 202 1.80 -8.84 1.59
CA THR A 202 1.32 -10.03 0.88
C THR A 202 2.20 -11.23 1.23
N TYR A 203 1.64 -12.44 1.18
CA TYR A 203 2.32 -13.67 1.61
C TYR A 203 2.58 -14.66 0.45
N THR A 204 2.34 -14.21 -0.77
CA THR A 204 2.45 -15.02 -1.98
C THR A 204 3.09 -14.20 -3.09
N PRO A 205 3.99 -14.77 -3.92
CA PRO A 205 4.62 -14.10 -5.06
C PRO A 205 3.68 -13.24 -5.93
N PHE A 206 2.51 -13.78 -6.22
CA PHE A 206 1.41 -13.06 -6.88
C PHE A 206 0.46 -12.53 -5.80
N PRO A 207 0.07 -11.25 -5.82
CA PRO A 207 -0.80 -10.70 -4.79
C PRO A 207 -2.19 -11.35 -4.86
N VAL A 208 -2.65 -11.88 -3.72
CA VAL A 208 -3.98 -12.47 -3.54
C VAL A 208 -4.58 -11.99 -2.23
N PRO A 209 -5.92 -11.92 -2.12
CA PRO A 209 -6.60 -11.66 -0.85
C PRO A 209 -6.18 -12.66 0.24
N TYR A 210 -6.12 -12.23 1.49
CA TYR A 210 -5.73 -13.09 2.60
C TYR A 210 -6.68 -14.29 2.82
N GLU A 211 -7.92 -14.20 2.36
CA GLU A 211 -8.93 -15.26 2.46
C GLU A 211 -8.61 -16.48 1.60
N PHE A 212 -7.70 -16.36 0.62
CA PHE A 212 -7.19 -17.50 -0.14
C PHE A 212 -6.03 -18.22 0.56
N LEU A 213 -5.53 -17.68 1.67
CA LEU A 213 -4.46 -18.29 2.44
C LEU A 213 -5.00 -19.28 3.48
N PRO A 214 -4.16 -20.22 3.97
CA PRO A 214 -4.56 -21.16 5.01
C PRO A 214 -5.15 -20.42 6.24
N PRO A 215 -6.35 -20.80 6.72
CA PRO A 215 -7.02 -20.13 7.84
C PRO A 215 -6.18 -20.08 9.12
N GLU A 216 -5.24 -21.03 9.29
CA GLU A 216 -4.33 -21.11 10.43
C GLU A 216 -3.42 -19.89 10.57
N LEU A 217 -3.27 -19.08 9.51
CA LEU A 217 -2.53 -17.81 9.55
C LEU A 217 -3.31 -16.70 10.27
N GLY A 218 -4.63 -16.85 10.47
CA GLY A 218 -5.46 -15.88 11.19
C GLY A 218 -5.57 -14.52 10.50
N LEU A 219 -5.45 -14.49 9.17
CA LEU A 219 -5.42 -13.25 8.37
C LEU A 219 -6.77 -12.85 7.77
N PHE A 220 -7.82 -13.68 7.93
CA PHE A 220 -9.10 -13.53 7.24
C PHE A 220 -9.79 -12.16 7.43
N ASP A 221 -9.64 -11.55 8.61
CA ASP A 221 -10.24 -10.25 8.94
C ASP A 221 -9.20 -9.11 9.01
N VAL A 222 -7.96 -9.39 8.59
CA VAL A 222 -6.86 -8.42 8.63
C VAL A 222 -6.81 -7.68 7.30
N PRO A 223 -6.87 -6.34 7.26
CA PRO A 223 -6.67 -5.60 6.01
C PRO A 223 -5.27 -5.84 5.41
N GLU A 224 -5.19 -5.99 4.10
CA GLU A 224 -3.93 -6.15 3.37
C GLU A 224 -3.07 -4.89 3.43
N GLY A 225 -3.71 -3.72 3.38
CA GLY A 225 -3.06 -2.43 3.22
C GLY A 225 -3.42 -1.39 4.27
N TYR A 226 -2.46 -0.50 4.54
CA TYR A 226 -2.67 0.76 5.23
C TYR A 226 -2.28 1.90 4.31
N PHE A 227 -3.12 2.92 4.22
CA PHE A 227 -2.81 4.12 3.45
C PHE A 227 -2.93 5.39 4.30
N ALA A 228 -2.16 6.39 3.91
CA ALA A 228 -2.22 7.74 4.46
C ALA A 228 -2.05 8.75 3.33
N GLY A 229 -2.68 9.92 3.44
CA GLY A 229 -2.56 10.92 2.39
C GLY A 229 -3.21 12.26 2.71
N THR A 230 -3.28 13.09 1.69
CA THR A 230 -3.83 14.44 1.77
C THR A 230 -4.80 14.68 0.62
N ILE A 231 -6.01 15.14 0.95
CA ILE A 231 -6.95 15.75 0.01
C ILE A 231 -6.68 17.26 -0.04
N THR A 232 -6.56 17.81 -1.25
CA THR A 232 -6.31 19.23 -1.50
C THR A 232 -7.47 19.85 -2.28
N GLU A 233 -7.98 20.98 -1.78
CA GLU A 233 -9.09 21.77 -2.34
C GLU A 233 -8.60 23.13 -2.87
#